data_AF-A2WSR1-F1
#
_entry.id   AF-A2WSR1-F1
#
_cell.length_a   1.000
_cell.length_b   1.000
_cell.length_c   1.000
_cell.angle_alpha   90.00
_cell.angle_beta   90.00
_cell.angle_gamma   90.00
#
_symmetry.space_group_name_H-M   'P 1'
#
loop_
_entity.id
_entity.type
_entity.pdbx_description
1 polymer ?
#
loop_
_entity_poly.entity_id
_entity_poly.type
_entity_poly.pdbx_seq_one_letter_code
_entity_poly.pdbx_strand_id
1 'polypeptide(L)'
;MDRFRPLRRIQVDPEPAAAAPPLPAAAAANGGAGEDMSAAPAAGLLMASRVRRRSAVYRDCKGDYIGVPNDPCLTKILSKQGDNKVLFADKVLKFTQSGKMKRRILVITDFALYLVDPDADILKRRIALAAVDKLCISKLSDNFFAIIVPTEYDCLMASTRKKEIVDIIIKAIKSNSEYQPQVASSNRFEYHAAAEVIKEVEFEEAEGGVKTRITHKAKAKS
;
A
#
# COMPACT_ATOMS: atom_id res chain seq x y z
N MET A 1 -12.18 24.31 18.72
CA MET A 1 -12.26 22.84 18.84
C MET A 1 -11.31 22.25 17.81
N ASP A 2 -10.12 21.85 18.26
CA ASP A 2 -9.14 21.19 17.39
C ASP A 2 -9.69 19.84 16.92
N ARG A 3 -9.96 19.73 15.62
CA ARG A 3 -10.45 18.49 15.00
C ARG A 3 -9.41 17.37 14.99
N PHE A 4 -8.13 17.66 15.24
CA PHE A 4 -7.04 16.76 14.92
C PHE A 4 -6.10 16.53 16.11
N ARG A 5 -5.97 15.28 16.56
CA ARG A 5 -4.88 14.87 17.46
C ARG A 5 -3.64 14.55 16.62
N PRO A 6 -2.45 15.11 16.92
CA PRO A 6 -1.23 14.76 16.19
C PRO A 6 -0.86 13.29 16.47
N LEU A 7 -0.69 12.49 15.41
CA LEU A 7 -0.24 11.11 15.51
C LEU A 7 1.25 11.07 15.86
N ARG A 8 1.60 10.30 16.91
CA ARG A 8 2.99 9.97 17.22
C ARG A 8 3.57 9.13 16.08
N ARG A 9 4.70 9.58 15.54
CA ARG A 9 5.50 8.85 14.56
C ARG A 9 6.00 7.57 15.22
N ILE A 10 5.50 6.41 14.80
CA ILE A 10 6.05 5.12 15.26
C ILE A 10 7.39 4.96 14.53
N GLN A 11 8.49 5.22 15.23
CA GLN A 11 9.81 4.76 14.82
C GLN A 11 9.87 3.26 15.09
N VAL A 12 10.14 2.49 14.03
CA VAL A 12 10.49 1.08 14.16
C VAL A 12 12.00 1.05 14.28
N ASP A 13 12.50 0.79 15.49
CA ASP A 13 13.92 0.56 15.69
C ASP A 13 14.32 -0.75 14.98
N PRO A 14 15.48 -0.79 14.32
CA PRO A 14 16.02 -2.03 13.77
C PRO A 14 16.40 -2.96 14.92
N GLU A 15 15.73 -4.11 14.98
CA GLU A 15 16.04 -5.19 15.91
C GLU A 15 17.49 -5.69 15.67
N PRO A 16 18.34 -5.78 16.70
CA PRO A 16 19.71 -6.22 16.53
C PRO A 16 19.75 -7.69 16.09
N ALA A 17 20.56 -7.97 15.07
CA ALA A 17 20.76 -9.30 14.52
C ALA A 17 21.20 -10.29 15.61
N ALA A 18 20.29 -11.18 16.02
CA ALA A 18 20.62 -12.31 16.85
C ALA A 18 21.60 -13.23 16.10
N ALA A 19 22.74 -13.50 16.74
CA ALA A 19 23.81 -14.33 16.22
C ALA A 19 23.33 -15.74 15.86
N ALA A 20 23.75 -16.23 14.70
CA ALA A 20 23.50 -17.59 14.26
C ALA A 20 24.15 -18.62 15.22
N PRO A 21 23.46 -19.73 15.56
CA PRO A 21 24.06 -20.79 16.37
C PRO A 21 25.13 -21.57 15.56
N PRO A 22 26.16 -22.14 16.21
CA PRO A 22 27.26 -22.81 15.54
C PRO A 22 26.84 -24.18 14.98
N LEU A 23 27.40 -24.52 13.82
CA LEU A 23 27.23 -25.81 13.14
C LEU A 23 27.92 -26.94 13.94
N PRO A 24 27.36 -28.17 13.97
CA PRO A 24 28.01 -29.30 14.61
C PRO A 24 29.17 -29.84 13.77
N ALA A 25 30.23 -30.24 14.47
CA ALA A 25 31.44 -30.85 13.93
C ALA A 25 31.17 -32.26 13.35
N ALA A 26 31.62 -32.50 12.11
CA ALA A 26 31.68 -33.83 11.53
C ALA A 26 33.06 -34.44 11.79
N ALA A 27 33.06 -35.57 12.50
CA ALA A 27 34.25 -36.36 12.80
C ALA A 27 34.50 -37.42 11.70
N ALA A 28 35.78 -37.51 11.31
CA ALA A 28 36.57 -38.68 10.91
C ALA A 28 36.08 -39.63 9.80
N ALA A 29 36.87 -39.73 8.72
CA ALA A 29 37.40 -41.00 8.21
C ALA A 29 38.60 -40.79 7.25
N ASN A 30 39.61 -41.64 7.42
CA ASN A 30 40.95 -41.67 6.81
C ASN A 30 41.02 -41.95 5.29
N GLY A 31 42.13 -41.52 4.68
CA GLY A 31 43.02 -42.44 3.92
C GLY A 31 43.23 -42.21 2.41
N GLY A 32 44.38 -41.62 2.05
CA GLY A 32 45.39 -42.25 1.16
C GLY A 32 45.27 -42.24 -0.38
N ALA A 33 46.20 -41.48 -1.00
CA ALA A 33 47.02 -41.78 -2.19
C ALA A 33 46.50 -41.55 -3.64
N GLY A 34 47.33 -40.83 -4.44
CA GLY A 34 47.76 -41.27 -5.78
C GLY A 34 47.26 -40.54 -7.03
N GLU A 35 48.01 -39.52 -7.46
CA GLU A 35 48.51 -39.18 -8.84
C GLU A 35 47.63 -39.13 -10.12
N ASP A 36 47.97 -38.10 -10.92
CA ASP A 36 48.00 -37.93 -12.39
C ASP A 36 46.81 -37.41 -13.25
N MET A 37 47.04 -36.18 -13.74
CA MET A 37 47.01 -35.67 -15.13
C MET A 37 45.83 -35.93 -16.10
N SER A 38 45.25 -34.80 -16.53
CA SER A 38 44.78 -34.45 -17.89
C SER A 38 43.28 -34.47 -18.24
N ALA A 39 42.93 -33.42 -18.98
CA ALA A 39 41.85 -33.27 -19.98
C ALA A 39 40.37 -33.17 -19.53
N ALA A 40 39.81 -31.97 -19.73
CA ALA A 40 38.37 -31.73 -19.95
C ALA A 40 37.90 -32.47 -21.24
N PRO A 41 36.61 -32.84 -21.45
CA PRO A 41 35.48 -31.89 -21.46
C PRO A 41 34.08 -32.42 -21.03
N ALA A 42 33.16 -31.46 -20.91
CA ALA A 42 31.72 -31.48 -21.21
C ALA A 42 30.80 -32.70 -20.94
N ALA A 43 29.67 -32.37 -20.31
CA ALA A 43 28.32 -32.90 -20.47
C ALA A 43 27.96 -34.25 -19.85
N GLY A 44 26.95 -34.24 -18.97
CA GLY A 44 26.11 -35.41 -18.72
C GLY A 44 25.56 -35.54 -17.31
N LEU A 45 24.28 -35.16 -17.17
CA LEU A 45 23.30 -35.86 -16.34
C LEU A 45 23.39 -35.72 -14.81
N LEU A 46 22.65 -34.74 -14.26
CA LEU A 46 22.11 -34.85 -12.89
C LEU A 46 20.63 -34.49 -12.89
N MET A 47 19.80 -35.54 -12.97
CA MET A 47 18.42 -35.52 -12.50
C MET A 47 18.44 -35.34 -10.99
N ALA A 48 18.35 -34.09 -10.53
CA ALA A 48 17.99 -33.77 -9.17
C ALA A 48 16.64 -33.06 -9.20
N SER A 49 15.61 -33.86 -8.96
CA SER A 49 14.22 -33.51 -8.69
C SER A 49 14.12 -32.26 -7.80
N ARG A 50 14.11 -31.08 -8.42
CA ARG A 50 13.67 -29.84 -7.75
C ARG A 50 12.16 -29.89 -7.71
N VAL A 51 11.66 -30.54 -6.66
CA VAL A 51 10.34 -30.31 -6.09
C VAL A 51 10.18 -28.80 -5.95
N ARG A 52 9.55 -28.17 -6.95
CA ARG A 52 9.11 -26.79 -6.86
C ARG A 52 8.14 -26.79 -5.70
N ARG A 53 8.56 -26.26 -4.55
CA ARG A 53 7.71 -26.09 -3.37
C ARG A 53 6.41 -25.45 -3.84
N ARG A 54 5.36 -26.26 -3.81
CA ARG A 54 3.97 -25.84 -3.94
C ARG A 54 3.68 -25.00 -2.72
N SER A 55 3.71 -23.68 -2.89
CA SER A 55 2.87 -22.77 -2.14
C SER A 55 2.38 -21.66 -3.06
N ALA A 56 1.76 -22.07 -4.18
CA ALA A 56 0.68 -21.30 -4.78
C ALA A 56 -0.58 -21.58 -3.94
N VAL A 57 -0.57 -21.12 -2.69
CA VAL A 57 -1.71 -21.27 -1.77
C VAL A 57 -2.44 -19.93 -1.80
N TYR A 58 -3.62 -19.97 -2.42
CA TYR A 58 -4.58 -18.89 -2.68
C TYR A 58 -4.18 -17.84 -3.73
N ARG A 59 -4.22 -18.27 -4.99
CA ARG A 59 -4.47 -17.37 -6.12
C ARG A 59 -5.98 -17.09 -6.24
N ASP A 60 -6.56 -16.42 -5.25
CA ASP A 60 -7.88 -15.77 -5.35
C ASP A 60 -7.69 -14.24 -5.53
N CYS A 61 -6.82 -13.89 -6.48
CA CYS A 61 -6.40 -12.53 -6.76
C CYS A 61 -7.39 -11.84 -7.70
N LYS A 62 -8.27 -10.99 -7.17
CA LYS A 62 -8.92 -9.94 -7.97
C LYS A 62 -8.55 -8.51 -7.56
N GLY A 63 -7.88 -8.28 -6.42
CA GLY A 63 -7.57 -6.93 -5.94
C GLY A 63 -6.12 -6.66 -5.53
N ASP A 64 -5.25 -7.68 -5.45
CA ASP A 64 -3.82 -7.50 -5.14
C ASP A 64 -2.99 -7.44 -6.43
N TYR A 65 -2.57 -6.23 -6.80
CA TYR A 65 -1.83 -5.95 -8.03
C TYR A 65 -0.31 -5.83 -7.83
N ILE A 66 0.14 -5.83 -6.59
CA ILE A 66 1.56 -5.75 -6.24
C ILE A 66 2.12 -7.07 -5.70
N GLY A 67 1.25 -7.98 -5.28
CA GLY A 67 1.63 -9.25 -4.67
C GLY A 67 2.11 -9.06 -3.25
N VAL A 68 1.27 -8.49 -2.37
CA VAL A 68 1.58 -8.26 -0.95
C VAL A 68 2.19 -9.49 -0.25
N PRO A 69 1.69 -10.73 -0.45
CA PRO A 69 2.28 -11.90 0.19
C PRO A 69 3.73 -12.20 -0.21
N ASN A 70 4.17 -11.71 -1.38
CA ASN A 70 5.54 -11.87 -1.86
C ASN A 70 6.47 -10.75 -1.37
N ASP A 71 5.92 -9.70 -0.75
CA ASP A 71 6.67 -8.58 -0.18
C ASP A 71 6.80 -8.76 1.34
N PRO A 72 8.00 -9.11 1.85
CA PRO A 72 8.21 -9.31 3.28
C PRO A 72 8.01 -8.05 4.10
N CYS A 73 8.21 -6.85 3.52
CA CYS A 73 8.02 -5.61 4.23
C CYS A 73 6.53 -5.33 4.45
N LEU A 74 5.74 -5.39 3.38
CA LEU A 74 4.29 -5.17 3.48
C LEU A 74 3.65 -6.19 4.42
N THR A 75 4.05 -7.46 4.31
CA THR A 75 3.57 -8.51 5.23
C THR A 75 3.91 -8.20 6.68
N LYS A 76 5.16 -7.80 6.99
CA LYS A 76 5.56 -7.38 8.35
C LYS A 76 4.75 -6.19 8.86
N ILE A 77 4.49 -5.19 8.02
CA ILE A 77 3.70 -4.01 8.40
C ILE A 77 2.27 -4.42 8.79
N LEU A 78 1.64 -5.28 7.99
CA LEU A 78 0.27 -5.74 8.21
C LEU A 78 0.18 -6.66 9.44
N SER A 79 1.09 -7.63 9.58
CA SER A 79 1.13 -8.53 10.73
C SER A 79 1.35 -7.80 12.06
N LYS A 80 2.14 -6.72 12.08
CA LYS A 80 2.31 -5.86 13.28
C LYS A 80 1.00 -5.23 13.76
N GLN A 81 0.02 -5.06 12.87
CA GLN A 81 -1.29 -4.48 13.18
C GLN A 81 -2.37 -5.56 13.36
N GLY A 82 -2.00 -6.84 13.23
CA GLY A 82 -2.94 -7.97 13.31
C GLY A 82 -3.81 -8.15 12.07
N ASP A 83 -3.52 -7.43 10.99
CA ASP A 83 -4.28 -7.49 9.74
C ASP A 83 -3.66 -8.53 8.81
N ASN A 84 -4.41 -9.57 8.44
CA ASN A 84 -3.93 -10.65 7.56
C ASN A 84 -4.70 -10.76 6.25
N LYS A 85 -5.82 -10.03 6.11
CA LYS A 85 -6.72 -10.12 4.97
C LYS A 85 -6.59 -8.89 4.08
N VAL A 86 -5.85 -9.02 2.98
CA VAL A 86 -5.73 -7.97 1.96
C VAL A 86 -6.88 -8.09 0.97
N LEU A 87 -7.67 -7.04 0.83
CA LEU A 87 -8.76 -6.94 -0.14
C LEU A 87 -8.30 -6.25 -1.43
N PHE A 88 -7.42 -5.26 -1.30
CA PHE A 88 -6.84 -4.54 -2.42
C PHE A 88 -5.41 -4.10 -2.12
N ALA A 89 -4.54 -4.11 -3.12
CA ALA A 89 -3.24 -3.49 -3.02
C ALA A 89 -2.75 -3.00 -4.39
N ASP A 90 -2.45 -1.70 -4.51
CA ASP A 90 -1.90 -1.12 -5.73
C ASP A 90 -1.06 0.13 -5.44
N LYS A 91 -0.25 0.55 -6.41
CA LYS A 91 0.50 1.81 -6.40
C LYS A 91 -0.42 2.95 -6.81
N VAL A 92 -0.47 3.99 -5.97
CA VAL A 92 -1.29 5.18 -6.18
C VAL A 92 -0.43 6.45 -6.13
N LEU A 93 -0.91 7.53 -6.75
CA LEU A 93 -0.32 8.85 -6.61
C LEU A 93 -1.07 9.63 -5.53
N LYS A 94 -0.38 10.02 -4.46
CA LYS A 94 -0.93 10.87 -3.40
C LYS A 94 -0.48 12.32 -3.59
N PHE A 95 -1.41 13.24 -3.42
CA PHE A 95 -1.14 14.68 -3.44
C PHE A 95 -0.80 15.16 -2.03
N THR A 96 0.35 15.81 -1.86
CA THR A 96 0.74 16.40 -0.57
C THR A 96 0.06 17.75 -0.34
N GLN A 97 0.10 18.22 0.91
CA GLN A 97 -0.31 19.59 1.24
C GLN A 97 0.45 20.66 0.44
N SER A 98 1.69 20.38 0.01
CA SER A 98 2.49 21.28 -0.83
C SER A 98 2.16 21.18 -2.33
N GLY A 99 1.21 20.32 -2.74
CA GLY A 99 0.85 20.10 -4.14
C GLY A 99 1.78 19.15 -4.90
N LYS A 100 2.81 18.59 -4.26
CA LYS A 100 3.68 17.59 -4.88
C LYS A 100 2.96 16.25 -4.95
N MET A 101 3.13 15.54 -6.06
CA MET A 101 2.68 14.16 -6.20
C MET A 101 3.74 13.21 -5.63
N LYS A 102 3.33 12.27 -4.81
CA LYS A 102 4.19 11.21 -4.28
C LYS A 102 3.59 9.84 -4.56
N ARG A 103 4.41 8.92 -5.04
CA ARG A 103 4.00 7.50 -5.18
C ARG A 103 3.83 6.89 -3.80
N ARG A 104 2.74 6.17 -3.59
CA ARG A 104 2.45 5.42 -2.36
C ARG A 104 1.86 4.07 -2.73
N ILE A 105 2.11 3.07 -1.91
CA ILE A 105 1.38 1.81 -1.99
C ILE A 105 0.13 1.97 -1.12
N LEU A 106 -1.04 1.79 -1.71
CA LEU A 106 -2.31 1.72 -1.00
C LEU A 106 -2.66 0.25 -0.80
N VAL A 107 -2.74 -0.18 0.45
CA VAL A 107 -3.26 -1.50 0.82
C VAL A 107 -4.56 -1.32 1.59
N ILE A 108 -5.58 -2.10 1.25
CA ILE A 108 -6.90 -2.08 1.86
C ILE A 108 -7.15 -3.44 2.48
N THR A 109 -7.44 -3.46 3.77
CA THR A 109 -7.86 -4.66 4.50
C THR A 109 -9.33 -4.59 4.84
N ASP A 110 -9.82 -5.54 5.63
CA ASP A 110 -11.15 -5.52 6.22
C ASP A 110 -11.32 -4.52 7.36
N PHE A 111 -10.24 -4.05 7.99
CA PHE A 111 -10.31 -3.08 9.10
C PHE A 111 -9.76 -1.70 8.76
N ALA A 112 -8.72 -1.59 7.92
CA ALA A 112 -8.01 -0.34 7.72
C ALA A 112 -7.41 -0.19 6.31
N LEU A 113 -7.13 1.06 5.97
CA LEU A 113 -6.36 1.49 4.81
C LEU A 113 -4.93 1.79 5.25
N TYR A 114 -3.96 1.34 4.46
CA TYR A 114 -2.55 1.50 4.70
C TYR A 114 -1.91 2.27 3.55
N LEU A 115 -1.22 3.35 3.89
CA LEU A 115 -0.39 4.11 2.95
C LEU A 115 1.08 3.85 3.28
N VAL A 116 1.73 3.07 2.44
CA VAL A 116 3.15 2.71 2.56
C VAL A 116 3.98 3.50 1.54
N ASP A 117 5.18 3.90 1.95
CA ASP A 117 6.15 4.52 1.05
C ASP A 117 6.95 3.44 0.32
N PRO A 118 6.83 3.30 -1.01
CA PRO A 118 7.53 2.24 -1.75
C PRO A 118 9.06 2.40 -1.75
N ASP A 119 9.56 3.62 -1.53
CA ASP A 119 11.01 3.89 -1.59
C ASP A 119 11.69 3.65 -0.23
N ALA A 120 10.92 3.77 0.85
CA ALA A 120 11.43 3.70 2.22
C ALA A 120 10.87 2.52 3.00
N ASP A 121 9.94 1.75 2.43
CA ASP A 121 9.37 0.55 3.05
C ASP A 121 8.78 0.81 4.45
N ILE A 122 8.23 2.02 4.63
CA ILE A 122 7.70 2.51 5.90
C ILE A 122 6.22 2.84 5.75
N LEU A 123 5.42 2.37 6.72
CA LEU A 123 4.04 2.77 6.89
C LEU A 123 3.96 4.27 7.22
N LYS A 124 3.42 5.07 6.30
CA LYS A 124 3.23 6.51 6.49
C LYS A 124 1.95 6.84 7.23
N ARG A 125 0.90 6.08 6.99
CA ARG A 125 -0.41 6.33 7.59
C ARG A 125 -1.25 5.05 7.58
N ARG A 126 -1.96 4.81 8.68
CA ARG A 126 -3.06 3.86 8.79
C ARG A 126 -4.34 4.65 9.01
N ILE A 127 -5.39 4.34 8.27
CA ILE A 127 -6.71 4.98 8.41
C ILE A 127 -7.70 3.85 8.68
N ALA A 128 -8.39 3.87 9.82
CA ALA A 128 -9.43 2.89 10.09
C ALA A 128 -10.59 3.07 9.10
N LEU A 129 -11.16 1.98 8.60
CA LEU A 129 -12.31 2.05 7.68
C LEU A 129 -13.53 2.73 8.33
N ALA A 130 -13.71 2.55 9.63
CA ALA A 130 -14.75 3.23 10.42
C ALA A 130 -14.56 4.76 10.51
N ALA A 131 -13.37 5.28 10.21
CA ALA A 131 -13.10 6.72 10.19
C ALA A 131 -13.39 7.37 8.83
N VAL A 132 -13.65 6.58 7.78
CA VAL A 132 -13.97 7.08 6.44
C VAL A 132 -15.45 7.47 6.41
N ASP A 133 -15.72 8.76 6.20
CA ASP A 133 -17.09 9.28 6.15
C ASP A 133 -17.60 9.40 4.72
N LYS A 134 -16.73 9.88 3.83
CA LYS A 134 -17.10 10.18 2.45
C LYS A 134 -15.97 9.84 1.48
N LEU A 135 -16.36 9.30 0.33
CA LEU A 135 -15.48 9.05 -0.81
C LEU A 135 -15.92 9.97 -1.95
N CYS A 136 -14.99 10.79 -2.44
CA CYS A 136 -15.22 11.66 -3.59
C CYS A 136 -14.53 11.07 -4.81
N ILE A 137 -15.21 11.06 -5.96
CA ILE A 137 -14.66 10.58 -7.23
C ILE A 137 -14.92 11.64 -8.29
N SER A 138 -13.94 11.89 -9.16
CA SER A 138 -14.16 12.70 -10.35
C SER A 138 -15.01 11.94 -11.39
N LYS A 139 -15.96 12.64 -12.04
CA LYS A 139 -16.79 12.07 -13.13
C LYS A 139 -15.99 11.85 -14.40
N LEU A 140 -14.86 12.53 -14.56
CA LEU A 140 -14.04 12.49 -15.77
C LEU A 140 -13.08 11.30 -15.77
N SER A 141 -12.41 11.04 -16.89
CA SER A 141 -11.46 9.93 -17.08
C SER A 141 -10.05 10.22 -16.50
N ASP A 142 -9.98 11.02 -15.45
CA ASP A 142 -8.75 11.58 -14.86
C ASP A 142 -8.13 10.74 -13.73
N ASN A 143 -8.78 9.63 -13.35
CA ASN A 143 -8.33 8.72 -12.30
C ASN A 143 -8.26 9.29 -10.87
N PHE A 144 -8.85 10.47 -10.61
CA PHE A 144 -8.85 11.08 -9.29
C PHE A 144 -9.95 10.58 -8.36
N PHE A 145 -9.60 10.44 -7.09
CA PHE A 145 -10.51 10.17 -5.98
C PHE A 145 -9.97 10.79 -4.68
N ALA A 146 -10.84 11.06 -3.72
CA ALA A 146 -10.46 11.49 -2.39
C ALA A 146 -11.18 10.69 -1.30
N ILE A 147 -10.45 10.48 -0.21
CA ILE A 147 -10.96 9.83 1.00
C ILE A 147 -11.09 10.91 2.06
N ILE A 148 -12.32 11.18 2.47
CA ILE A 148 -12.67 12.16 3.49
C ILE A 148 -12.75 11.45 4.84
N VAL A 149 -11.96 11.94 5.79
CA VAL A 149 -11.76 11.30 7.10
C VAL A 149 -11.97 12.37 8.16
N PRO A 150 -13.19 12.61 8.68
CA PRO A 150 -13.48 13.75 9.55
C PRO A 150 -12.65 13.82 10.84
N THR A 151 -12.19 12.66 11.32
CA THR A 151 -11.32 12.53 12.50
C THR A 151 -9.87 12.95 12.24
N GLU A 152 -9.47 13.06 10.96
CA GLU A 152 -8.10 13.34 10.51
C GLU A 152 -8.07 14.20 9.22
N TYR A 153 -6.91 14.34 8.58
CA TYR A 153 -6.83 15.04 7.29
C TYR A 153 -7.26 14.12 6.14
N ASP A 154 -7.81 14.71 5.08
CA ASP A 154 -8.30 14.01 3.90
C ASP A 154 -7.13 13.58 2.98
N CYS A 155 -7.37 12.58 2.15
CA CYS A 155 -6.40 12.10 1.17
C CYS A 155 -6.92 12.28 -0.25
N LEU A 156 -6.33 13.19 -1.02
CA LEU A 156 -6.51 13.25 -2.48
C LEU A 156 -5.48 12.31 -3.16
N MET A 157 -5.98 11.42 -4.01
CA MET A 157 -5.18 10.42 -4.71
C MET A 157 -5.61 10.24 -6.17
N ALA A 158 -4.73 9.67 -6.99
CA ALA A 158 -5.04 9.24 -8.35
C ALA A 158 -4.61 7.78 -8.57
N SER A 159 -5.49 6.99 -9.19
CA SER A 159 -5.27 5.59 -9.57
C SER A 159 -6.17 5.20 -10.74
N THR A 160 -5.62 4.43 -11.68
CA THR A 160 -6.38 3.85 -12.81
C THR A 160 -7.52 2.95 -12.34
N ARG A 161 -7.46 2.45 -11.10
CA ARG A 161 -8.44 1.57 -10.47
C ARG A 161 -9.36 2.32 -9.49
N LYS A 162 -9.59 3.63 -9.69
CA LYS A 162 -10.40 4.45 -8.76
C LYS A 162 -11.78 3.86 -8.43
N LYS A 163 -12.48 3.27 -9.41
CA LYS A 163 -13.79 2.64 -9.20
C LYS A 163 -13.67 1.41 -8.29
N GLU A 164 -12.74 0.52 -8.61
CA GLU A 164 -12.48 -0.69 -7.84
C GLU A 164 -12.06 -0.38 -6.39
N ILE A 165 -11.19 0.62 -6.20
CA ILE A 165 -10.79 1.08 -4.86
C ILE A 165 -12.02 1.49 -4.05
N VAL A 166 -12.90 2.31 -4.64
CA VAL A 166 -14.10 2.80 -3.95
C VAL A 166 -15.07 1.67 -3.66
N ASP A 167 -15.32 0.78 -4.62
CA ASP A 167 -16.20 -0.37 -4.45
C ASP A 167 -15.71 -1.29 -3.33
N ILE A 168 -14.39 -1.54 -3.25
CA ILE A 168 -13.78 -2.36 -2.21
C ILE A 168 -13.91 -1.68 -0.84
N ILE A 169 -13.66 -0.37 -0.73
CA ILE A 169 -13.83 0.36 0.53
C ILE A 169 -15.27 0.30 1.01
N ILE A 170 -16.24 0.55 0.13
CA ILE A 170 -17.68 0.47 0.46
C ILE A 170 -18.04 -0.94 0.93
N LYS A 171 -17.59 -1.96 0.19
CA LYS A 171 -17.87 -3.36 0.53
C LYS A 171 -17.26 -3.75 1.87
N ALA A 172 -16.04 -3.31 2.16
CA ALA A 172 -15.34 -3.59 3.41
C ALA A 172 -15.99 -2.88 4.61
N ILE A 173 -16.47 -1.65 4.44
CA ILE A 173 -17.19 -0.93 5.50
C ILE A 173 -18.55 -1.60 5.76
N LYS A 174 -19.29 -1.94 4.71
CA LYS A 174 -20.59 -2.64 4.80
C LYS A 174 -20.50 -4.03 5.43
N SER A 175 -19.38 -4.73 5.24
CA SER A 175 -19.19 -6.06 5.85
C SER A 175 -18.88 -6.00 7.35
N ASN A 176 -18.36 -4.87 7.84
CA ASN A 176 -17.93 -4.72 9.23
C ASN A 176 -18.83 -3.79 10.05
N SER A 177 -19.73 -3.05 9.40
CA SER A 177 -20.62 -2.09 10.06
C SER A 177 -21.89 -1.87 9.23
N GLU A 178 -22.97 -1.46 9.89
CA GLU A 178 -24.19 -1.00 9.23
C GLU A 178 -24.05 0.40 8.61
N TYR A 179 -22.95 1.09 8.92
CA TYR A 179 -22.65 2.41 8.39
C TYR A 179 -22.36 2.34 6.89
N GLN A 180 -22.88 3.31 6.13
CA GLN A 180 -22.60 3.45 4.71
C GLN A 180 -21.86 4.76 4.45
N PRO A 181 -20.61 4.70 3.92
CA PRO A 181 -19.89 5.91 3.58
C PRO A 181 -20.60 6.61 2.42
N GLN A 182 -20.64 7.94 2.45
CA GLN A 182 -21.21 8.71 1.35
C GLN A 182 -20.30 8.65 0.14
N VAL A 183 -20.86 8.43 -1.05
CA VAL A 183 -20.10 8.46 -2.31
C VAL A 183 -20.55 9.64 -3.14
N ALA A 184 -19.67 10.62 -3.32
CA ALA A 184 -19.93 11.79 -4.14
C ALA A 184 -19.16 11.72 -5.45
N SER A 185 -19.89 11.75 -6.56
CA SER A 185 -19.31 11.92 -7.89
C SER A 185 -19.44 13.38 -8.29
N SER A 186 -18.32 14.11 -8.38
CA SER A 186 -18.31 15.55 -8.68
C SER A 186 -17.04 15.96 -9.40
N ASN A 187 -17.15 16.92 -10.32
CA ASN A 187 -16.02 17.56 -10.98
C ASN A 187 -15.38 18.66 -10.13
N ARG A 188 -15.98 18.95 -8.97
CA ARG A 188 -15.46 19.92 -8.01
C ARG A 188 -15.75 19.45 -6.61
N PHE A 189 -14.72 19.33 -5.78
CA PHE A 189 -14.91 19.03 -4.37
C PHE A 189 -13.79 19.58 -3.50
N GLU A 190 -14.13 19.84 -2.25
CA GLU A 190 -13.21 20.32 -1.22
C GLU A 190 -12.66 19.15 -0.42
N TYR A 191 -11.41 19.28 0.01
CA TYR A 191 -10.76 18.34 0.90
C TYR A 191 -9.80 19.06 1.86
N HIS A 192 -9.70 18.56 3.09
CA HIS A 192 -8.82 19.05 4.14
C HIS A 192 -7.44 18.41 3.99
N ALA A 193 -6.53 19.06 3.27
CA ALA A 193 -5.17 18.56 3.09
C ALA A 193 -4.36 18.53 4.41
N ALA A 194 -4.73 19.41 5.36
CA ALA A 194 -4.22 19.44 6.74
C ALA A 194 -5.27 20.14 7.63
N ALA A 195 -4.98 20.26 8.93
CA ALA A 195 -5.90 20.81 9.91
C ALA A 195 -6.53 22.16 9.54
N GLU A 196 -5.72 23.04 8.97
CA GLU A 196 -6.12 24.39 8.60
C GLU A 196 -6.05 24.63 7.08
N VAL A 197 -5.64 23.62 6.32
CA VAL A 197 -5.41 23.74 4.87
C VAL A 197 -6.54 23.05 4.13
N ILE A 198 -7.52 23.85 3.73
CA ILE A 198 -8.60 23.40 2.85
C ILE A 198 -8.19 23.67 1.41
N LYS A 199 -8.32 22.66 0.57
CA LYS A 199 -8.07 22.75 -0.86
C LYS A 199 -9.33 22.36 -1.61
N GLU A 200 -9.48 22.97 -2.78
CA GLU A 200 -10.50 22.59 -3.73
C GLU A 200 -9.82 21.98 -4.94
N VAL A 201 -10.36 20.87 -5.41
CA VAL A 201 -9.95 20.27 -6.68
C VAL A 201 -11.09 20.42 -7.67
N GLU A 202 -10.75 20.89 -8.86
CA GLU A 202 -11.65 21.10 -9.99
C GLU A 202 -11.11 20.36 -11.21
N PHE A 203 -12.01 19.71 -11.94
CA PHE A 203 -11.72 18.91 -13.12
C PHE A 203 -12.50 19.47 -14.30
N GLU A 204 -11.77 19.94 -15.32
CA GLU A 204 -12.31 20.52 -16.55
C GLU A 204 -11.93 19.63 -17.74
N GLU A 205 -12.87 19.38 -18.65
CA GLU A 205 -12.53 18.79 -19.96
C GLU A 205 -11.76 19.81 -20.79
N ALA A 206 -10.65 19.39 -21.40
CA ALA A 206 -9.83 20.22 -22.27
C ALA A 206 -9.51 19.45 -23.55
N GLU A 207 -9.08 20.15 -24.61
CA GLU A 207 -8.70 19.50 -25.87
C GLU A 207 -7.63 18.42 -25.63
N GLY A 208 -8.03 17.15 -25.82
CA GLY A 208 -7.14 15.99 -25.65
C GLY A 208 -7.03 15.42 -24.23
N GLY A 209 -7.81 15.88 -23.24
CA GLY A 209 -7.77 15.26 -21.91
C GLY A 209 -8.56 15.99 -20.82
N VAL A 210 -8.16 15.79 -19.56
CA VAL A 210 -8.76 16.44 -18.39
C VAL A 210 -7.72 17.35 -17.75
N LYS A 211 -8.09 18.61 -17.54
CA LYS A 211 -7.30 19.58 -16.80
C LYS A 211 -7.73 19.55 -15.34
N THR A 212 -6.78 19.26 -14.45
CA THR A 212 -6.99 19.29 -13.00
C THR A 212 -6.41 20.56 -12.41
N ARG A 213 -7.22 21.30 -11.65
CA ARG A 213 -6.79 22.49 -10.91
C ARG A 213 -6.97 22.24 -9.42
N ILE A 214 -5.91 22.45 -8.65
CA ILE A 214 -5.96 22.36 -7.19
C ILE A 214 -5.66 23.75 -6.61
N THR A 215 -6.65 24.36 -5.96
CA THR A 215 -6.54 25.70 -5.39
C THR A 215 -6.62 25.65 -3.87
N HIS A 216 -5.96 26.60 -3.21
CA HIS A 216 -6.14 26.80 -1.77
C HIS A 216 -7.43 27.60 -1.56
N LYS A 217 -8.34 27.07 -0.74
CA LYS A 217 -9.51 27.82 -0.33
C LYS A 217 -9.11 28.62 0.90
N ALA A 218 -9.04 29.95 0.76
CA ALA A 218 -8.90 30.82 1.91
C ALA A 218 -10.09 30.57 2.84
N LYS A 219 -9.84 30.37 4.14
CA LYS A 219 -10.93 30.47 5.12
C LYS A 219 -11.54 31.86 4.92
N ALA A 220 -12.84 31.92 4.64
CA ALA A 220 -13.55 33.18 4.75
C ALA A 220 -13.28 33.71 6.16
N LYS A 221 -12.61 34.87 6.26
CA LYS A 221 -12.51 35.58 7.54
C LYS A 221 -13.94 35.90 7.95
N SER A 222 -14.45 35.24 8.99
CA SER A 222 -15.65 35.71 9.68
C SER A 222 -15.30 36.90 10.54
#